data_AF-A0AAV5CYM0-F1
#
_entry.id   AF-A0AAV5CYM0-F1
#
_cell.length_a   1.000
_cell.length_b   1.000
_cell.length_c   1.000
_cell.angle_alpha   90.00
_cell.angle_beta   90.00
_cell.angle_gamma   90.00
#
_symmetry.space_group_name_H-M   'P 1'
#
loop_
_entity.id
_entity.type
_entity.pdbx_description
1 polymer ?
#
loop_
_entity_poly.entity_id
_entity_poly.type
_entity_poly.pdbx_seq_one_letter_code
_entity_poly.pdbx_strand_id
1 'polypeptide(L)'
;MKSYLQEMEEMRNCYDSLLSAAAATTNSVYEFSEAMEEMGTCLLEKTALNYDDDESGKVLMMLGKAQFELQKFVDSYRTNIINTITNPSESLLKELQVVEEMKDLCDQKRVEYEAMRATYCEKGRSRHSKVESFSPEQLQTSFLEYQEEAALFIFRLKSLKQGQFLSILTQAARHHAAQLSFFRRGLKYLEALEPYVKAVAEKQRIDYHFSGLDDESDIDDYSSYQDNHSDGSELSFDYEINDRVKDLSASRSPMDVSSFPTD
;
A
#
# COMPACT_ATOMS: atom_id res chain seq x y z
N MET A 1 8.16 -13.89 -22.17
CA MET A 1 9.01 -12.77 -21.70
C MET A 1 8.31 -11.42 -21.71
N LYS A 2 7.66 -10.96 -22.80
CA LYS A 2 6.94 -9.66 -22.80
C LYS A 2 5.93 -9.49 -21.65
N SER A 3 5.20 -10.54 -21.30
CA SER A 3 4.24 -10.52 -20.17
C SER A 3 4.90 -10.25 -18.81
N TYR A 4 6.12 -10.76 -18.56
CA TYR A 4 6.77 -10.64 -17.25
C TYR A 4 7.41 -9.26 -17.03
N LEU A 5 7.91 -8.64 -18.10
CA LEU A 5 8.38 -7.25 -18.04
C LEU A 5 7.24 -6.31 -17.66
N GLN A 6 6.07 -6.49 -18.26
CA GLN A 6 4.89 -5.70 -17.93
C GLN A 6 4.46 -5.91 -16.47
N GLU A 7 4.42 -7.15 -15.98
CA GLU A 7 4.07 -7.43 -14.58
C GLU A 7 5.01 -6.76 -13.57
N MET A 8 6.33 -6.82 -13.81
CA MET A 8 7.30 -6.18 -12.92
C MET A 8 7.19 -4.66 -12.96
N GLU A 9 6.98 -4.09 -14.16
CA GLU A 9 6.79 -2.65 -14.36
C GLU A 9 5.51 -2.14 -13.65
N GLU A 10 4.40 -2.89 -13.73
CA GLU A 10 3.17 -2.58 -13.02
C GLU A 10 3.37 -2.60 -11.49
N MET A 11 4.06 -3.60 -10.96
CA MET A 11 4.39 -3.66 -9.52
C MET A 11 5.29 -2.50 -9.08
N ARG A 12 6.32 -2.19 -9.87
CA ARG A 12 7.24 -1.07 -9.63
C ARG A 12 6.49 0.25 -9.56
N ASN A 13 5.70 0.56 -10.59
CA ASN A 13 4.93 1.79 -10.66
C ASN A 13 3.94 1.93 -9.49
N CYS A 14 3.34 0.81 -9.04
CA CYS A 14 2.48 0.81 -7.86
C CYS A 14 3.24 1.21 -6.59
N TYR A 15 4.39 0.58 -6.32
CA TYR A 15 5.19 0.87 -5.12
C TYR A 15 5.81 2.26 -5.16
N ASP A 16 6.31 2.71 -6.33
CA ASP A 16 6.89 4.05 -6.51
C ASP A 16 5.82 5.14 -6.32
N SER A 17 4.61 4.93 -6.84
CA SER A 17 3.49 5.86 -6.63
C SER A 17 3.12 5.97 -5.15
N LEU A 18 3.07 4.83 -4.44
CA LEU A 18 2.78 4.79 -3.01
C LEU A 18 3.87 5.49 -2.19
N LEU A 19 5.15 5.29 -2.53
CA LEU A 19 6.27 5.97 -1.89
C LEU A 19 6.28 7.47 -2.15
N SER A 20 6.01 7.89 -3.39
CA SER A 20 5.92 9.31 -3.75
C SER A 20 4.81 10.00 -2.95
N ALA A 21 3.62 9.40 -2.87
CA ALA A 21 2.52 9.91 -2.07
C ALA A 21 2.85 9.95 -0.57
N ALA A 22 3.49 8.91 -0.04
CA ALA A 22 3.92 8.86 1.36
C ALA A 22 4.96 9.94 1.69
N ALA A 23 5.92 10.19 0.79
CA ALA A 23 6.94 11.23 0.95
C ALA A 23 6.31 12.63 0.93
N ALA A 24 5.43 12.91 -0.04
CA ALA A 24 4.71 14.18 -0.11
C ALA A 24 3.87 14.43 1.15
N THR A 25 3.17 13.40 1.63
CA THR A 25 2.38 13.49 2.87
C THR A 25 3.28 13.72 4.08
N THR A 26 4.38 12.98 4.20
CA THR A 26 5.35 13.09 5.31
C THR A 26 6.00 14.46 5.39
N ASN A 27 6.27 15.10 4.24
CA ASN A 27 6.79 16.47 4.17
C ASN A 27 5.73 17.49 4.55
N SER A 28 4.51 17.35 4.06
CA SER A 28 3.40 18.25 4.42
C SER A 28 3.08 18.19 5.92
N VAL A 29 3.11 16.98 6.50
CA VAL A 29 2.92 16.75 7.94
C VAL A 29 4.06 17.38 8.75
N TYR A 30 5.30 17.34 8.25
CA TYR A 30 6.44 18.02 8.88
C TYR A 30 6.25 19.54 8.88
N GLU A 31 5.94 20.13 7.73
CA GLU A 31 5.68 21.58 7.62
C GLU A 31 4.52 22.02 8.50
N PHE A 32 3.46 21.21 8.60
CA PHE A 32 2.34 21.47 9.52
C PHE A 32 2.78 21.41 10.99
N SER A 33 3.67 20.48 11.34
CA SER A 33 4.24 20.37 12.69
C SER A 33 5.02 21.63 13.08
N GLU A 34 5.90 22.10 12.20
CA GLU A 34 6.69 23.33 12.41
C GLU A 34 5.76 24.56 12.55
N ALA A 35 4.74 24.67 11.69
CA ALA A 35 3.78 25.77 11.77
C ALA A 35 2.98 25.78 13.09
N MET A 36 2.66 24.61 13.64
CA MET A 36 2.03 24.53 14.96
C MET A 36 2.97 24.96 16.08
N GLU A 37 4.26 24.63 16.00
CA GLU A 37 5.26 25.08 16.97
C GLU A 37 5.38 26.61 16.99
N GLU A 38 5.46 27.23 15.81
CA GLU A 38 5.50 28.68 15.67
C GLU A 38 4.25 29.33 16.25
N MET A 39 3.07 28.81 15.90
CA MET A 39 1.79 29.31 16.42
C MET A 39 1.69 29.15 17.95
N GLY A 40 2.11 28.00 18.48
CA GLY A 40 2.17 27.75 19.92
C GLY A 40 3.07 28.75 20.63
N THR A 41 4.24 29.01 20.06
CA THR A 41 5.21 30.00 20.58
C THR A 41 4.60 31.40 20.59
N CYS A 42 4.00 31.85 19.49
CA CYS A 42 3.34 33.16 19.42
C CYS A 42 2.25 33.34 20.48
N LEU A 43 1.41 32.32 20.72
CA LEU A 43 0.35 32.39 21.74
C LEU A 43 0.92 32.47 23.16
N LEU A 44 2.00 31.73 23.44
CA LEU A 44 2.66 31.76 24.75
C LEU A 44 3.41 33.08 25.00
N GLU A 45 4.13 33.61 24.01
CA GLU A 45 4.79 34.91 24.10
C GLU A 45 3.77 36.02 24.38
N LYS A 46 2.63 36.01 23.68
CA LYS A 46 1.55 36.98 23.89
C LYS A 46 0.97 36.89 25.30
N THR A 47 0.87 35.69 25.85
CA THR A 47 0.44 35.46 27.23
C THR A 47 1.41 36.09 28.23
N ALA A 48 2.73 35.91 28.02
CA ALA A 48 3.76 36.44 28.93
C ALA A 48 3.79 37.99 29.01
N LEU A 49 3.26 38.68 27.99
CA LEU A 49 3.19 40.15 27.94
C LEU A 49 1.96 40.73 28.65
N ASN A 50 0.91 39.93 28.89
CA ASN A 50 -0.34 40.36 29.52
C ASN A 50 -0.38 39.88 30.98
N TYR A 51 0.21 40.67 31.89
CA TYR A 51 0.47 40.37 33.31
C TYR A 51 -0.75 40.43 34.25
N ASP A 52 -1.99 40.36 33.77
CA ASP A 52 -3.14 40.20 34.66
C ASP A 52 -3.50 38.71 34.74
N ASP A 53 -3.65 38.20 35.96
CA ASP A 53 -4.17 36.85 36.31
C ASP A 53 -5.66 36.71 35.94
N ASP A 54 -6.05 37.23 34.79
CA ASP A 54 -7.38 37.09 34.23
C ASP A 54 -7.48 35.74 33.48
N GLU A 55 -8.66 35.14 33.58
CA GLU A 55 -8.99 33.84 32.97
C GLU A 55 -8.70 33.80 31.46
N SER A 56 -8.76 34.94 30.77
CA SER A 56 -8.41 35.06 29.35
C SER A 56 -6.95 34.73 29.07
N GLY A 57 -6.03 35.16 29.94
CA GLY A 57 -4.60 34.84 29.83
C GLY A 57 -4.32 33.36 30.08
N LYS A 58 -5.03 32.74 31.03
CA LYS A 58 -4.93 31.30 31.30
C LYS A 58 -5.40 30.47 30.10
N VAL A 59 -6.53 30.83 29.49
CA VAL A 59 -7.04 30.15 28.30
C VAL A 59 -6.11 30.36 27.11
N LEU A 60 -5.56 31.55 26.91
CA LEU A 60 -4.57 31.80 25.86
C LEU A 60 -3.31 30.93 26.05
N MET A 61 -2.84 30.78 27.29
CA MET A 61 -1.76 29.85 27.63
C MET A 61 -2.12 28.39 27.30
N MET A 62 -3.34 27.96 27.64
CA MET A 62 -3.81 26.59 27.37
C MET A 62 -3.87 26.33 25.86
N LEU A 63 -4.36 27.29 25.07
CA LEU A 63 -4.39 27.20 23.61
C LEU A 63 -2.98 27.17 22.99
N GLY A 64 -2.02 27.93 23.55
CA GLY A 64 -0.62 27.84 23.14
C GLY A 64 -0.02 26.45 23.42
N LYS A 65 -0.22 25.92 24.64
CA LYS A 65 0.19 24.55 25.01
C LYS A 65 -0.49 23.49 24.16
N ALA A 66 -1.73 23.73 23.74
CA ALA A 66 -2.45 22.82 22.87
C ALA A 66 -1.76 22.61 21.52
N GLN A 67 -1.17 23.67 20.95
CA GLN A 67 -0.42 23.55 19.69
C GLN A 67 0.75 22.57 19.83
N PHE A 68 1.52 22.64 20.94
CA PHE A 68 2.62 21.71 21.20
C PHE A 68 2.16 20.26 21.45
N GLU A 69 0.99 20.07 22.06
CA GLU A 69 0.45 18.70 22.23
C GLU A 69 -0.07 18.13 20.90
N LEU A 70 -0.73 18.94 20.07
CA LEU A 70 -1.13 18.55 18.73
C LEU A 70 0.08 18.27 17.83
N GLN A 71 1.15 19.07 17.96
CA GLN A 71 2.45 18.83 17.33
C GLN A 71 2.98 17.42 17.61
N LYS A 72 2.98 16.99 18.88
CA LYS A 72 3.39 15.63 19.24
C LYS A 72 2.55 14.55 18.57
N PHE A 73 1.25 14.77 18.40
CA PHE A 73 0.38 13.83 17.69
C PHE A 73 0.69 13.79 16.19
N VAL A 74 0.95 14.95 15.58
CA VAL A 74 1.36 15.08 14.17
C VAL A 74 2.72 14.42 13.92
N ASP A 75 3.71 14.64 14.77
CA ASP A 75 5.03 13.99 14.67
C ASP A 75 4.94 12.48 14.84
N SER A 76 4.09 12.01 15.76
CA SER A 76 3.81 10.59 15.93
C SER A 76 3.12 10.02 14.68
N TYR A 77 2.17 10.75 14.09
CA TYR A 77 1.53 10.35 12.84
C TYR A 77 2.54 10.28 11.70
N ARG A 78 3.42 11.27 11.55
CA ARG A 78 4.52 11.26 10.57
C ARG A 78 5.37 10.00 10.66
N THR A 79 5.79 9.65 11.88
CA THR A 79 6.55 8.42 12.15
C THR A 79 5.76 7.17 11.75
N ASN A 80 4.45 7.15 11.99
CA ASN A 80 3.59 6.05 11.57
C ASN A 80 3.48 5.95 10.04
N ILE A 81 3.44 7.05 9.28
CA ILE A 81 3.47 6.99 7.79
C ILE A 81 4.73 6.26 7.32
N ILE A 82 5.88 6.62 7.87
CA ILE A 82 7.18 6.00 7.52
C ILE A 82 7.13 4.49 7.82
N ASN A 83 6.65 4.11 9.00
CA ASN A 83 6.63 2.71 9.44
C ASN A 83 5.55 1.86 8.74
N THR A 84 4.45 2.46 8.30
CA THR A 84 3.29 1.72 7.75
C THR A 84 3.25 1.71 6.23
N ILE A 85 3.83 2.72 5.56
CA ILE A 85 3.83 2.84 4.11
C ILE A 85 5.25 2.84 3.54
N THR A 86 6.13 3.75 3.99
CA THR A 86 7.46 3.95 3.39
C THR A 86 8.34 2.70 3.52
N ASN A 87 8.63 2.25 4.75
CA ASN A 87 9.53 1.13 4.97
C ASN A 87 9.04 -0.17 4.31
N PRO A 88 7.74 -0.54 4.39
CA PRO A 88 7.24 -1.72 3.68
C PRO A 88 7.31 -1.59 2.16
N SER A 89 7.00 -0.43 1.58
CA SER A 89 7.09 -0.21 0.14
C SER A 89 8.53 -0.27 -0.39
N GLU A 90 9.49 0.30 0.35
CA GLU A 90 10.92 0.16 0.04
C GLU A 90 11.39 -1.30 0.11
N SER A 91 10.88 -2.07 1.08
CA SER A 91 11.18 -3.50 1.17
C SER A 91 10.66 -4.26 -0.04
N LEU A 92 9.43 -3.98 -0.49
CA LEU A 92 8.84 -4.59 -1.68
C LEU A 92 9.60 -4.22 -2.95
N LEU A 93 10.08 -2.99 -3.08
CA LEU A 93 10.94 -2.57 -4.19
C LEU A 93 12.28 -3.31 -4.20
N LYS A 94 12.90 -3.51 -3.04
CA LYS A 94 14.13 -4.32 -2.93
C LYS A 94 13.89 -5.76 -3.34
N GLU A 95 12.76 -6.35 -2.92
CA GLU A 95 12.39 -7.69 -3.37
C GLU A 95 12.15 -7.75 -4.89
N LEU A 96 11.52 -6.73 -5.47
CA LEU A 96 11.31 -6.63 -6.92
C LEU A 96 12.64 -6.48 -7.68
N GLN A 97 13.57 -5.69 -7.16
CA GLN A 97 14.90 -5.54 -7.74
C GLN A 97 15.64 -6.89 -7.82
N VAL A 98 15.55 -7.72 -6.78
CA VAL A 98 16.11 -9.09 -6.82
C VAL A 98 15.49 -9.92 -7.94
N VAL A 99 14.18 -9.79 -8.19
CA VAL A 99 13.50 -10.51 -9.28
C VAL A 99 13.98 -10.03 -10.66
N GLU A 100 14.25 -8.75 -10.82
CA GLU A 100 14.81 -8.20 -12.05
C GLU A 100 16.24 -8.69 -12.29
N GLU A 101 17.08 -8.72 -11.25
CA GLU A 101 18.43 -9.28 -11.33
C GLU A 101 18.41 -10.77 -11.73
N MET A 102 17.47 -11.55 -11.18
CA MET A 102 17.25 -12.96 -11.58
C MET A 102 16.81 -13.08 -13.04
N LYS A 103 15.97 -12.15 -13.52
CA LYS A 103 15.55 -12.11 -14.92
C LYS A 103 16.74 -11.85 -15.84
N ASP A 104 17.59 -10.90 -15.49
CA ASP A 104 18.76 -10.54 -16.29
C ASP A 104 19.76 -11.71 -16.36
N LEU A 105 19.95 -12.44 -15.27
CA LEU A 105 20.74 -13.67 -15.25
C LEU A 105 20.11 -14.76 -16.16
N CYS A 106 18.80 -14.95 -16.09
CA CYS A 106 18.07 -15.86 -16.98
C CYS A 106 18.23 -15.48 -18.46
N ASP A 107 18.13 -14.19 -18.79
CA ASP A 107 18.35 -13.68 -20.15
C ASP A 107 19.80 -13.90 -20.63
N GLN A 108 20.78 -13.69 -19.74
CA GLN A 108 22.18 -13.99 -20.05
C GLN A 108 22.38 -15.47 -20.38
N LYS A 109 21.88 -16.38 -19.53
CA LYS A 109 21.97 -17.83 -19.76
C LYS A 109 21.27 -18.27 -21.03
N ARG A 110 20.14 -17.64 -21.36
CA ARG A 110 19.43 -17.87 -22.62
C ARG A 110 20.30 -17.52 -23.83
N VAL A 111 20.95 -16.35 -23.81
CA VAL A 111 21.82 -15.89 -24.90
C VAL A 111 23.04 -16.79 -25.05
N GLU A 112 23.67 -17.20 -23.94
CA GLU A 112 24.80 -18.15 -23.93
C GLU A 112 24.41 -19.49 -24.59
N TYR A 113 23.27 -20.06 -24.19
CA TYR A 113 22.74 -21.29 -24.77
C TYR A 113 22.40 -21.12 -26.26
N GLU A 114 21.75 -20.02 -26.66
CA GLU A 114 21.39 -19.74 -28.05
C GLU A 114 22.62 -19.61 -28.94
N ALA A 115 23.68 -18.96 -28.47
CA ALA A 115 24.97 -18.84 -29.16
C ALA A 115 25.68 -20.19 -29.31
N MET A 116 25.68 -21.00 -28.25
CA MET A 116 26.25 -22.35 -28.26
C MET A 116 25.50 -23.26 -29.24
N ARG A 117 24.17 -23.17 -29.25
CA ARG A 117 23.29 -23.90 -30.18
C ARG A 117 23.51 -23.48 -31.63
N ALA A 118 23.64 -22.19 -31.91
CA ALA A 118 23.91 -21.69 -33.26
C ALA A 118 25.23 -22.23 -33.81
N THR A 119 26.30 -22.17 -33.01
CA THR A 119 27.64 -22.69 -33.35
C THR A 119 27.60 -24.21 -33.61
N TYR A 120 26.81 -24.96 -32.84
CA TYR A 120 26.59 -26.39 -33.04
C TYR A 120 25.85 -26.70 -34.36
N CYS A 121 24.80 -25.94 -34.69
CA CYS A 121 23.99 -26.13 -35.89
C CYS A 121 24.72 -25.76 -37.21
N GLU A 122 25.60 -24.76 -37.21
CA GLU A 122 26.37 -24.36 -38.41
C GLU A 122 27.33 -25.45 -38.92
N LYS A 123 27.77 -26.34 -38.04
CA LYS A 123 28.65 -27.48 -38.37
C LYS A 123 27.92 -28.60 -39.12
N GLY A 124 26.62 -28.78 -38.86
CA GLY A 124 25.78 -29.75 -39.60
C GLY A 124 25.57 -29.39 -41.07
N ARG A 125 25.85 -28.13 -41.45
CA ARG A 125 25.69 -27.61 -42.82
C ARG A 125 27.01 -27.41 -43.58
N SER A 126 28.15 -27.30 -42.89
CA SER A 126 29.46 -27.06 -43.54
C SER A 126 30.41 -28.25 -43.35
N ARG A 127 30.72 -28.96 -44.44
CA ARG A 127 31.59 -30.17 -44.46
C ARG A 127 33.09 -29.89 -44.24
N HIS A 128 33.51 -28.65 -43.94
CA HIS A 128 34.95 -28.32 -43.93
C HIS A 128 35.29 -27.11 -43.04
N SER A 129 35.31 -27.26 -41.72
CA SER A 129 36.10 -26.35 -40.87
C SER A 129 36.54 -27.02 -39.56
N LYS A 130 37.81 -26.81 -39.22
CA LYS A 130 38.54 -27.41 -38.10
C LYS A 130 38.55 -26.46 -36.90
N VAL A 131 37.37 -25.91 -36.56
CA VAL A 131 37.18 -25.06 -35.37
C VAL A 131 36.67 -25.95 -34.23
N GLU A 132 37.27 -25.78 -33.05
CA GLU A 132 36.92 -26.45 -31.80
C GLU A 132 35.44 -26.18 -31.48
N SER A 133 34.60 -27.20 -31.54
CA SER A 133 33.14 -27.07 -31.40
C SER A 133 32.68 -27.60 -30.05
N PHE A 134 31.61 -27.00 -29.52
CA PHE A 134 30.98 -27.47 -28.29
C PHE A 134 30.50 -28.93 -28.40
N SER A 135 30.71 -29.70 -27.33
CA SER A 135 30.20 -31.08 -27.22
C SER A 135 28.69 -31.08 -26.99
N PRO A 136 27.98 -32.15 -27.37
CA PRO A 136 26.57 -32.30 -27.03
C PRO A 136 26.31 -32.29 -25.52
N GLU A 137 27.26 -32.77 -24.69
CA GLU A 137 27.15 -32.64 -23.23
C GLU A 137 27.21 -31.17 -22.79
N GLN A 138 28.13 -30.36 -23.35
CA GLN A 138 28.24 -28.93 -23.02
C GLN A 138 26.97 -28.15 -23.39
N LEU A 139 26.39 -28.44 -24.55
CA LEU A 139 25.12 -27.82 -24.98
C LEU A 139 23.96 -28.21 -24.06
N GLN A 140 23.93 -29.47 -23.62
CA GLN A 140 22.92 -29.97 -22.68
C GLN A 140 23.07 -29.32 -21.29
N THR A 141 24.30 -29.18 -20.79
CA THR A 141 24.57 -28.49 -19.51
C THR A 141 24.13 -27.04 -19.58
N SER A 142 24.50 -26.29 -20.63
CA SER A 142 24.08 -24.89 -20.81
C SER A 142 22.56 -24.74 -20.88
N PHE A 143 21.86 -25.70 -21.51
CA PHE A 143 20.40 -25.71 -21.54
C PHE A 143 19.77 -25.91 -20.16
N LEU A 144 20.33 -26.83 -19.36
CA LEU A 144 19.85 -27.12 -18.01
C LEU A 144 20.04 -25.91 -17.09
N GLU A 145 21.20 -25.26 -17.14
CA GLU A 145 21.48 -24.02 -16.39
C GLU A 145 20.47 -22.91 -16.73
N TYR A 146 20.20 -22.68 -18.01
CA TYR A 146 19.17 -21.73 -18.43
C TYR A 146 17.78 -22.10 -17.89
N GLN A 147 17.41 -23.37 -17.95
CA GLN A 147 16.11 -23.83 -17.47
C GLN A 147 15.95 -23.67 -15.95
N GLU A 148 17.01 -23.93 -15.19
CA GLU A 148 17.04 -23.75 -13.75
C GLU A 148 16.86 -22.27 -13.37
N GLU A 149 17.64 -21.37 -13.95
CA GLU A 149 17.51 -19.92 -13.70
C GLU A 149 16.14 -19.38 -14.10
N ALA A 150 15.60 -19.86 -15.23
CA ALA A 150 14.25 -19.51 -15.66
C ALA A 150 13.18 -19.98 -14.66
N ALA A 151 13.31 -21.18 -14.11
CA ALA A 151 12.38 -21.71 -13.12
C ALA A 151 12.44 -20.92 -11.81
N LEU A 152 13.63 -20.58 -11.33
CA LEU A 152 13.84 -19.77 -10.12
C LEU A 152 13.22 -18.38 -10.28
N PHE A 153 13.51 -17.69 -11.39
CA PHE A 153 12.94 -16.39 -11.72
C PHE A 153 11.40 -16.44 -11.76
N ILE A 154 10.83 -17.39 -12.51
CA ILE A 154 9.37 -17.50 -12.66
C ILE A 154 8.70 -17.79 -11.31
N PHE A 155 9.29 -18.67 -10.50
CA PHE A 155 8.78 -18.97 -9.17
C PHE A 155 8.79 -17.74 -8.27
N ARG A 156 9.90 -17.00 -8.24
CA ARG A 156 10.04 -15.82 -7.41
C ARG A 156 9.06 -14.72 -7.83
N LEU A 157 8.97 -14.42 -9.13
CA LEU A 157 8.02 -13.43 -9.67
C LEU A 157 6.58 -13.77 -9.28
N LYS A 158 6.16 -15.02 -9.44
CA LYS A 158 4.81 -15.47 -9.06
C LYS A 158 4.56 -15.32 -7.57
N SER A 159 5.51 -15.71 -6.73
CA SER A 159 5.38 -15.59 -5.27
C SER A 159 5.24 -14.13 -4.83
N LEU A 160 6.03 -13.22 -5.42
CA LEU A 160 5.97 -11.79 -5.13
C LEU A 160 4.62 -11.21 -5.56
N LYS A 161 4.16 -11.52 -6.77
CA LYS A 161 2.87 -11.06 -7.30
C LYS A 161 1.69 -11.56 -6.45
N GLN A 162 1.72 -12.84 -6.04
CA GLN A 162 0.68 -13.42 -5.20
C GLN A 162 0.58 -12.72 -3.83
N GLY A 163 1.71 -12.30 -3.26
CA GLY A 163 1.75 -11.59 -1.99
C GLY A 163 1.43 -10.09 -2.08
N GLN A 164 1.48 -9.50 -3.28
CA GLN A 164 1.40 -8.04 -3.47
C GLN A 164 0.12 -7.44 -2.87
N PHE A 165 -1.05 -7.96 -3.23
CA PHE A 165 -2.33 -7.39 -2.77
C PHE A 165 -2.42 -7.39 -1.24
N LEU A 166 -2.08 -8.51 -0.60
CA LEU A 166 -2.13 -8.62 0.85
C LEU A 166 -1.12 -7.69 1.54
N SER A 167 0.07 -7.52 0.97
CA SER A 167 1.07 -6.58 1.45
C SER A 167 0.58 -5.14 1.39
N ILE A 168 -0.04 -4.72 0.27
CA ILE A 168 -0.60 -3.38 0.12
C ILE A 168 -1.79 -3.17 1.06
N LEU A 169 -2.69 -4.15 1.16
CA LEU A 169 -3.84 -4.09 2.07
C LEU A 169 -3.39 -3.95 3.54
N THR A 170 -2.32 -4.66 3.92
CA THR A 170 -1.74 -4.58 5.27
C THR A 170 -1.19 -3.18 5.54
N GLN A 171 -0.49 -2.57 4.57
CA GLN A 171 0.00 -1.19 4.68
C GLN A 171 -1.17 -0.21 4.85
N ALA A 172 -2.19 -0.31 4.01
CA ALA A 172 -3.38 0.54 4.06
C ALA A 172 -4.14 0.41 5.40
N ALA A 173 -4.36 -0.81 5.89
CA ALA A 173 -5.04 -1.05 7.15
C ALA A 173 -4.26 -0.47 8.35
N ARG A 174 -2.92 -0.62 8.36
CA ARG A 174 -2.06 -0.04 9.40
C ARG A 174 -2.02 1.48 9.36
N HIS A 175 -1.95 2.06 8.16
CA HIS A 175 -2.02 3.50 7.98
C HIS A 175 -3.37 4.07 8.43
N HIS A 176 -4.47 3.40 8.08
CA HIS A 176 -5.81 3.76 8.55
C HIS A 176 -5.90 3.76 10.09
N ALA A 177 -5.37 2.72 10.74
CA ALA A 177 -5.33 2.68 12.21
C ALA A 177 -4.50 3.83 12.81
N ALA A 178 -3.39 4.21 12.17
CA ALA A 178 -2.58 5.36 12.57
C ALA A 178 -3.32 6.69 12.41
N GLN A 179 -4.04 6.89 11.29
CA GLN A 179 -4.90 8.05 11.08
C GLN A 179 -5.99 8.15 12.14
N LEU A 180 -6.67 7.04 12.41
CA LEU A 180 -7.74 6.99 13.40
C LEU A 180 -7.23 7.35 14.81
N SER A 181 -6.06 6.84 15.17
CA SER A 181 -5.39 7.18 16.44
C SER A 181 -5.01 8.66 16.50
N PHE A 182 -4.44 9.21 15.41
CA PHE A 182 -4.07 10.62 15.30
C PHE A 182 -5.28 11.54 15.51
N PHE A 183 -6.35 11.35 14.74
CA PHE A 183 -7.55 12.18 14.82
C PHE A 183 -8.27 12.06 16.17
N ARG A 184 -8.44 10.83 16.69
CA ARG A 184 -9.10 10.64 17.99
C ARG A 184 -8.34 11.31 19.14
N ARG A 185 -7.01 11.26 19.12
CA ARG A 185 -6.18 11.93 20.14
C ARG A 185 -6.25 13.44 20.03
N GLY A 186 -6.16 13.98 18.82
CA GLY A 186 -6.28 15.42 18.57
C GLY A 186 -7.65 15.97 18.97
N LEU A 187 -8.72 15.31 18.53
CA LEU A 187 -10.10 15.68 18.86
C LEU A 187 -10.33 15.68 20.38
N LYS A 188 -10.03 14.56 21.04
CA LYS A 188 -10.18 14.43 22.50
C LYS A 188 -9.44 15.53 23.26
N TYR A 189 -8.26 15.91 22.78
CA TYR A 189 -7.46 16.95 23.42
C TYR A 189 -8.10 18.35 23.25
N LEU A 190 -8.60 18.66 22.06
CA LEU A 190 -9.28 19.93 21.78
C LEU A 190 -10.62 20.05 22.51
N GLU A 191 -11.43 18.98 22.51
CA GLU A 191 -12.71 18.92 23.23
C GLU A 191 -12.55 19.18 24.74
N ALA A 192 -11.45 18.73 25.33
CA ALA A 192 -11.16 18.99 26.74
C ALA A 192 -10.93 20.49 27.04
N LEU A 193 -10.57 21.29 26.04
CA LEU A 193 -10.35 22.74 26.18
C LEU A 193 -11.61 23.55 25.88
N GLU A 194 -12.58 22.96 25.18
CA GLU A 194 -13.78 23.64 24.70
C GLU A 194 -14.58 24.39 25.79
N PRO A 195 -14.82 23.83 26.99
CA PRO A 195 -15.54 24.56 28.04
C PRO A 195 -14.85 25.85 28.48
N TYR A 196 -13.51 25.85 28.49
CA TYR A 196 -12.72 27.02 28.90
C TYR A 196 -12.73 28.10 27.81
N VAL A 197 -12.63 27.69 26.54
CA VAL A 197 -12.70 28.59 25.38
C VAL A 197 -14.06 29.25 25.30
N LYS A 198 -15.14 28.47 25.43
CA LYS A 198 -16.52 28.98 25.40
C LYS A 198 -16.78 29.98 26.52
N ALA A 199 -16.38 29.68 27.75
CA ALA A 199 -16.57 30.58 28.90
C ALA A 199 -15.85 31.93 28.71
N VAL A 200 -14.61 31.91 28.20
CA VAL A 200 -13.87 33.15 27.91
C VAL A 200 -14.48 33.92 26.75
N ALA A 201 -14.93 33.22 25.69
CA ALA A 201 -15.58 33.88 24.56
C ALA A 201 -16.86 34.61 24.97
N GLU A 202 -17.72 33.97 25.78
CA GLU A 202 -18.93 34.59 26.34
C GLU A 202 -18.59 35.81 27.22
N LYS A 203 -17.61 35.66 28.13
CA LYS A 203 -17.16 36.74 29.02
C LYS A 203 -16.62 37.94 28.25
N GLN A 204 -15.82 37.69 27.22
CA GLN A 204 -15.17 38.72 26.40
C GLN A 204 -16.04 39.22 25.25
N ARG A 205 -17.30 38.73 25.13
CA ARG A 205 -18.22 39.04 24.03
C ARG A 205 -17.58 38.79 22.65
N ILE A 206 -16.78 37.73 22.55
CA ILE A 206 -16.24 37.23 21.29
C ILE A 206 -17.36 36.44 20.63
N ASP A 207 -17.62 36.73 19.36
CA ASP A 207 -18.56 35.97 18.54
C ASP A 207 -17.95 34.60 18.22
N TYR A 208 -18.15 33.66 19.14
CA TYR A 208 -17.68 32.29 19.06
C TYR A 208 -18.89 31.37 18.92
N HIS A 209 -18.99 30.71 17.77
CA HIS A 209 -20.02 29.72 17.51
C HIS A 209 -19.34 28.42 17.06
N PHE A 210 -19.26 27.46 17.97
CA PHE A 210 -18.88 26.10 17.63
C PHE A 210 -20.10 25.37 17.07
N SER A 211 -20.14 25.16 15.75
CA SER A 211 -21.22 24.43 15.06
C SER A 211 -20.86 22.95 14.86
N GLY A 212 -20.10 22.36 15.78
CA GLY A 212 -19.55 21.01 15.63
C GLY A 212 -20.40 19.96 16.32
N LEU A 213 -21.21 19.26 15.50
CA LEU A 213 -22.03 18.10 15.83
C LEU A 213 -23.22 18.42 16.75
N ASP A 214 -24.30 18.96 16.18
CA ASP A 214 -25.63 18.81 16.78
C ASP A 214 -25.89 17.32 17.05
N ASP A 215 -26.41 17.02 18.25
CA ASP A 215 -26.70 15.73 18.86
C ASP A 215 -27.47 14.73 17.94
N GLU A 216 -26.79 14.09 16.99
CA GLU A 216 -27.25 12.90 16.26
C GLU A 216 -26.39 11.68 16.65
N SER A 217 -26.18 11.49 17.95
CA SER A 217 -25.61 10.25 18.47
C SER A 217 -26.23 9.81 19.79
N ASP A 218 -27.57 9.73 19.83
CA ASP A 218 -28.24 8.71 20.65
C ASP A 218 -28.12 7.36 19.92
N ILE A 219 -26.90 6.83 19.82
CA ILE A 219 -26.70 5.40 19.56
C ILE A 219 -26.29 4.81 20.89
N ASP A 220 -27.32 4.51 21.68
CA ASP A 220 -27.22 3.76 22.92
C ASP A 220 -26.49 2.43 22.68
N ASP A 221 -25.55 2.20 23.59
CA ASP A 221 -24.92 0.94 23.95
C ASP A 221 -25.83 -0.27 23.78
N TYR A 222 -25.53 -1.18 22.84
CA TYR A 222 -25.71 -2.62 23.05
C TYR A 222 -24.74 -3.45 22.21
N SER A 223 -23.84 -4.12 22.95
CA SER A 223 -23.20 -5.38 22.57
C SER A 223 -24.21 -6.41 22.03
N SER A 224 -23.92 -7.06 20.89
CA SER A 224 -23.91 -8.52 20.72
C SER A 224 -23.80 -8.90 19.24
N TYR A 225 -22.92 -9.84 18.94
CA TYR A 225 -22.86 -10.57 17.67
C TYR A 225 -24.25 -11.10 17.27
N GLN A 226 -24.80 -10.65 16.14
CA GLN A 226 -25.68 -11.50 15.35
C GLN A 226 -25.68 -11.12 13.88
N ASP A 227 -25.25 -12.11 13.10
CA ASP A 227 -25.39 -12.26 11.66
C ASP A 227 -26.88 -12.24 11.25
N ASN A 228 -27.23 -11.37 10.30
CA ASN A 228 -28.05 -11.70 9.12
C ASN A 228 -28.36 -10.46 8.25
N HIS A 229 -27.83 -10.53 7.03
CA HIS A 229 -28.41 -10.16 5.73
C HIS A 229 -29.17 -8.82 5.49
N SER A 230 -28.67 -8.14 4.43
CA SER A 230 -29.40 -7.32 3.43
C SER A 230 -29.86 -5.94 3.93
N ASP A 231 -29.61 -4.80 3.28
CA ASP A 231 -29.49 -4.49 1.86
C ASP A 231 -28.86 -3.08 1.67
N GLY A 232 -28.17 -2.88 0.55
CA GLY A 232 -28.10 -1.61 -0.20
C GLY A 232 -27.55 -0.35 0.47
N SER A 233 -26.21 -0.17 0.45
CA SER A 233 -25.66 1.16 0.15
C SER A 233 -24.31 1.02 -0.56
N GLU A 234 -24.38 1.17 -1.87
CA GLU A 234 -23.34 0.93 -2.86
C GLU A 234 -22.22 1.98 -2.74
N LEU A 235 -21.02 1.55 -2.37
CA LEU A 235 -19.79 2.20 -2.82
C LEU A 235 -19.24 1.35 -3.97
N SER A 236 -19.73 1.59 -5.18
CA SER A 236 -19.22 0.93 -6.39
C SER A 236 -17.81 1.43 -6.68
N PHE A 237 -16.80 0.64 -6.33
CA PHE A 237 -15.48 0.74 -6.93
C PHE A 237 -15.35 -0.42 -7.91
N ASP A 238 -15.64 -0.12 -9.19
CA ASP A 238 -15.51 -1.05 -10.28
C ASP A 238 -14.03 -1.34 -10.55
N TYR A 239 -13.53 -2.49 -10.07
CA TYR A 239 -12.33 -3.11 -10.61
C TYR A 239 -12.75 -4.28 -11.50
N GLU A 240 -12.82 -4.03 -12.80
CA GLU A 240 -13.00 -5.06 -13.83
C GLU A 240 -11.74 -5.93 -13.91
N ILE A 241 -11.66 -6.96 -13.06
CA ILE A 241 -10.64 -8.02 -13.16
C ILE A 241 -11.11 -8.99 -14.26
N ASN A 242 -10.58 -8.79 -15.46
CA ASN A 242 -10.76 -9.72 -16.57
C ASN A 242 -9.90 -10.97 -16.34
N ASP A 243 -10.52 -12.05 -15.86
CA ASP A 243 -9.91 -13.39 -15.87
C ASP A 243 -10.93 -14.44 -16.32
N ARG A 244 -11.23 -14.44 -17.64
CA ARG A 244 -11.92 -15.55 -18.30
C ARG A 244 -10.93 -16.63 -18.73
N VAL A 245 -10.47 -17.44 -17.79
CA VAL A 245 -10.02 -18.81 -18.11
C VAL A 245 -10.43 -19.76 -16.99
N LYS A 246 -11.57 -20.45 -17.17
CA LYS A 246 -11.80 -21.76 -16.55
C LYS A 246 -12.80 -22.58 -17.35
N ASP A 247 -12.22 -23.49 -18.14
CA ASP A 247 -12.62 -24.88 -18.38
C ASP A 247 -14.11 -25.23 -18.23
N LEU A 248 -14.78 -25.39 -19.37
CA LEU A 248 -15.93 -26.27 -19.49
C LEU A 248 -15.45 -27.68 -19.85
N SER A 249 -15.45 -28.54 -18.85
CA SER A 249 -15.38 -29.98 -18.98
C SER A 249 -16.69 -30.54 -19.55
N ALA A 250 -16.53 -31.35 -20.59
CA ALA A 250 -17.34 -32.50 -21.00
C ALA A 250 -18.88 -32.40 -20.96
N SER A 251 -19.49 -32.31 -22.16
CA SER A 251 -20.89 -32.68 -22.39
C SER A 251 -21.02 -33.80 -23.44
N ARG A 252 -21.40 -34.97 -22.91
CA ARG A 252 -22.33 -36.01 -23.43
C ARG A 252 -22.09 -36.71 -24.78
N SER A 253 -21.86 -38.02 -24.66
CA SER A 253 -22.20 -39.04 -25.66
C SER A 253 -23.71 -39.37 -25.62
N PRO A 254 -24.38 -39.71 -26.75
CA PRO A 254 -25.77 -40.12 -26.78
C PRO A 254 -25.91 -41.64 -26.58
N MET A 255 -26.67 -42.08 -25.58
CA MET A 255 -27.17 -43.46 -25.52
C MET A 255 -28.55 -43.54 -26.18
N ASP A 256 -28.64 -44.50 -27.09
CA ASP A 256 -29.79 -44.97 -27.82
C ASP A 256 -30.81 -45.62 -26.86
N VAL A 257 -32.10 -45.24 -26.96
CA VAL A 257 -33.18 -45.80 -26.15
C VAL A 257 -34.16 -46.49 -27.09
N SER A 258 -34.17 -47.83 -27.04
CA SER A 258 -35.10 -48.69 -27.74
C SER A 258 -36.48 -48.72 -27.06
N SER A 259 -37.50 -48.60 -27.90
CA SER A 259 -38.94 -48.92 -27.77
C SER A 259 -39.21 -50.36 -27.25
N PHE A 260 -40.27 -50.74 -26.50
CA PHE A 260 -41.73 -50.51 -26.57
C PHE A 260 -42.42 -50.90 -25.22
N PRO A 261 -43.72 -50.56 -24.99
CA PRO A 261 -44.45 -50.85 -23.75
C PRO A 261 -45.28 -52.17 -23.77
N THR A 262 -45.52 -52.69 -22.58
CA THR A 262 -46.44 -53.80 -22.21
C THR A 262 -47.93 -53.38 -22.24
N ASP A 263 -48.78 -54.33 -22.64
CA ASP A 263 -50.26 -54.46 -22.54
C ASP A 263 -51.11 -53.26 -22.06
#